data_AF-A0A0F8NYV6-F1
#
_entry.id   AF-A0A0F8NYV6-F1
#
_cell.length_a   1.000
_cell.length_b   1.000
_cell.length_c   1.000
_cell.angle_alpha   90.00
_cell.angle_beta   90.00
_cell.angle_gamma   90.00
#
_symmetry.space_group_name_H-M   'P 1'
#
loop_
_entity.id
_entity.type
_entity.pdbx_description
1 polymer ?
#
loop_
_entity_poly.entity_id
_entity_poly.type
_entity_poly.pdbx_seq_one_letter_code
_entity_poly.pdbx_strand_id
1 'polypeptide(L)'
;MNDIYVLKSGMTKEQMFRLRLINGFNFAPIIADAIIDLSKDFFQNDDSGVCNGQILYLAISDEEGPGKSILDSKHVEVILTLDAPEDMDVYEKFGLSAYRQHILLRITQEARDQNALLTIKDLVKLLKSSYSTIKRDLKYFRERGLYVPLRGIIKDIGPSSHKSKIVELYVKGYTSTEIQRSTRHSLQSIERYIKDFSRVSILTQREESIDNIRLIVGISERLVKEYQELFLKYKDGDHKQRVEELIDNVTVYDSPMSFKKNTGMRM
;
A
#
# COMPACT_ATOMS: atom_id res chain seq x y z
N MET A 1 23.34 -7.75 17.35
CA MET A 1 24.30 -7.17 16.40
C MET A 1 23.56 -6.12 15.61
N ASN A 2 23.86 -4.83 15.82
CA ASN A 2 23.34 -3.79 14.93
C ASN A 2 24.01 -4.01 13.58
N ASP A 3 23.20 -4.35 12.58
CA ASP A 3 23.67 -4.56 11.23
C ASP A 3 24.26 -3.24 10.72
N ILE A 4 25.54 -3.23 10.35
CA ILE A 4 26.30 -2.03 9.97
C ILE A 4 25.73 -1.33 8.71
N TYR A 5 24.79 -1.99 8.02
CA TYR A 5 24.04 -1.45 6.89
C TYR A 5 22.73 -0.74 7.29
N VAL A 6 22.29 -0.88 8.55
CA VAL A 6 21.26 -0.03 9.18
C VAL A 6 21.94 1.26 9.64
N LEU A 7 22.46 2.03 8.69
CA LEU A 7 22.71 3.43 8.96
C LEU A 7 21.37 4.14 8.76
N LYS A 8 20.96 4.98 9.72
CA LYS A 8 19.94 6.04 9.53
C LYS A 8 20.35 7.07 8.46
N SER A 9 21.26 6.72 7.57
CA SER A 9 21.98 7.56 6.62
C SER A 9 21.91 6.98 5.20
N GLY A 10 20.84 6.26 4.87
CA GLY A 10 20.45 6.11 3.46
C GLY A 10 19.99 7.47 2.96
N MET A 11 20.87 8.23 2.33
CA MET A 11 20.56 9.58 1.85
C MET A 11 19.65 9.46 0.62
N THR A 12 18.35 9.63 0.80
CA THR A 12 17.38 9.56 -0.31
C THR A 12 17.62 10.71 -1.29
N LYS A 13 17.15 10.60 -2.55
CA LYS A 13 17.23 11.72 -3.51
C LYS A 13 16.60 12.99 -2.96
N GLU A 14 15.51 12.85 -2.20
CA GLU A 14 14.83 13.94 -1.51
C GLU A 14 15.70 14.56 -0.41
N GLN A 15 16.35 13.75 0.42
CA GLN A 15 17.29 14.24 1.43
C GLN A 15 18.53 14.90 0.82
N MET A 16 19.05 14.35 -0.28
CA MET A 16 20.12 14.97 -1.07
C MET A 16 19.67 16.31 -1.66
N PHE A 17 18.46 16.36 -2.19
CA PHE A 17 17.90 17.59 -2.75
C PHE A 17 17.71 18.64 -1.65
N ARG A 18 17.18 18.25 -0.49
CA ARG A 18 17.09 19.08 0.72
C ARG A 18 18.45 19.64 1.14
N LEU A 19 19.45 18.78 1.24
CA LEU A 19 20.80 19.18 1.65
C LEU A 19 21.44 20.11 0.62
N ARG A 20 21.17 19.93 -0.67
CA ARG A 20 21.62 20.85 -1.72
C ARG A 20 20.91 22.20 -1.64
N LEU A 21 19.62 22.23 -1.33
CA LEU A 21 18.88 23.48 -1.13
C LEU A 21 19.41 24.26 0.08
N ILE A 22 19.67 23.58 1.20
CA ILE A 22 20.17 24.20 2.43
C ILE A 22 21.64 24.58 2.29
N ASN A 23 22.53 23.67 1.90
CA ASN A 23 23.97 23.92 1.93
C ASN A 23 24.51 24.49 0.61
N GLY A 24 23.86 24.21 -0.52
CA GLY A 24 24.27 24.69 -1.84
C GLY A 24 23.66 26.04 -2.23
N PHE A 25 22.44 26.32 -1.77
CA PHE A 25 21.72 27.57 -2.08
C PHE A 25 21.40 28.42 -0.84
N ASN A 26 21.84 27.99 0.35
CA ASN A 26 21.69 28.70 1.62
C ASN A 26 20.23 28.99 2.00
N PHE A 27 19.30 28.14 1.60
CA PHE A 27 17.90 28.28 1.99
C PHE A 27 17.67 27.89 3.45
N ALA A 28 16.75 28.61 4.10
CA ALA A 28 16.26 28.21 5.41
C ALA A 28 15.61 26.82 5.33
N PRO A 29 15.76 25.95 6.34
CA PRO A 29 15.22 24.59 6.32
C PRO A 29 13.74 24.51 5.94
N ILE A 30 12.93 25.43 6.46
CA ILE A 30 11.49 25.50 6.17
C ILE A 30 11.18 25.79 4.70
N ILE A 31 12.03 26.57 4.03
CA ILE A 31 11.89 26.89 2.60
C ILE A 31 12.33 25.67 1.78
N ALA A 32 13.40 25.00 2.18
CA ALA A 32 13.85 23.77 1.53
C ALA A 32 12.78 22.66 1.60
N ASP A 33 12.10 22.51 2.74
CA ASP A 33 11.00 21.57 2.92
C ASP A 33 9.80 21.93 2.03
N ALA A 34 9.40 23.22 1.98
CA ALA A 34 8.33 23.67 1.11
C ALA A 34 8.63 23.49 -0.40
N ILE A 35 9.88 23.73 -0.82
CA ILE A 35 10.32 23.49 -2.20
C ILE A 35 10.28 22.01 -2.55
N ILE A 36 10.67 21.15 -1.61
CA ILE A 36 10.59 19.70 -1.80
C ILE A 36 9.15 19.26 -1.99
N ASP A 37 8.24 19.74 -1.14
CA ASP A 37 6.83 19.39 -1.25
C ASP A 37 6.22 19.89 -2.56
N LEU A 38 6.54 21.11 -2.98
CA LEU A 38 6.14 21.64 -4.30
C LEU A 38 6.76 20.83 -5.46
N SER A 39 8.00 20.37 -5.30
CA SER A 39 8.70 19.57 -6.29
C SER A 39 8.10 18.16 -6.44
N LYS A 40 7.53 17.59 -5.37
CA LYS A 40 6.81 16.32 -5.46
C LYS A 40 5.61 16.46 -6.38
N ASP A 41 4.87 17.57 -6.27
CA ASP A 41 3.72 17.83 -7.15
C ASP A 41 4.16 18.10 -8.59
N PHE A 42 5.34 18.72 -8.77
CA PHE A 42 5.85 19.11 -10.09
C PHE A 42 6.53 17.95 -10.86
N PHE A 43 7.37 17.16 -10.19
CA PHE A 43 8.12 16.03 -10.76
C PHE A 43 7.35 14.71 -10.75
N GLN A 44 6.12 14.69 -10.23
CA GLN A 44 5.16 13.60 -10.50
C GLN A 44 4.73 13.51 -11.97
N ASN A 45 5.21 14.41 -12.84
CA ASN A 45 4.97 14.41 -14.29
C ASN A 45 6.14 13.80 -15.08
N ASP A 46 6.52 12.56 -14.80
CA ASP A 46 6.95 11.69 -15.89
C ASP A 46 5.67 11.01 -16.39
N ASP A 47 5.36 11.03 -17.70
CA ASP A 47 4.16 10.43 -18.33
C ASP A 47 3.90 8.93 -17.97
N SER A 48 4.79 8.32 -17.19
CA SER A 48 4.70 6.96 -16.65
C SER A 48 4.08 6.84 -15.24
N GLY A 49 3.96 7.93 -14.47
CA GLY A 49 3.40 7.92 -13.11
C GLY A 49 4.23 7.17 -12.06
N VAL A 50 5.51 6.86 -12.34
CA VAL A 50 6.40 6.04 -11.49
C VAL A 50 7.15 6.93 -10.47
N CYS A 51 6.99 6.65 -9.17
CA CYS A 51 7.69 7.35 -8.09
C CYS A 51 9.08 6.73 -7.79
N ASN A 52 9.91 7.44 -7.00
CA ASN A 52 11.17 6.86 -6.50
C ASN A 52 10.91 5.54 -5.75
N GLY A 53 11.72 4.52 -6.03
CA GLY A 53 11.56 3.18 -5.46
C GLY A 53 10.55 2.28 -6.19
N GLN A 54 9.83 2.83 -7.18
CA GLN A 54 8.95 2.08 -8.06
C GLN A 54 9.62 1.74 -9.39
N ILE A 55 9.12 0.71 -10.07
CA ILE A 55 9.53 0.31 -11.41
C ILE A 55 8.30 0.02 -12.28
N LEU A 56 8.41 0.24 -13.58
CA LEU A 56 7.50 -0.33 -14.57
C LEU A 56 7.95 -1.77 -14.88
N TYR A 57 7.04 -2.73 -14.76
CA TYR A 57 7.33 -4.15 -14.95
C TYR A 57 6.31 -4.80 -15.86
N LEU A 58 6.77 -5.59 -16.82
CA LEU A 58 5.89 -6.36 -17.70
C LEU A 58 5.53 -7.69 -17.04
N ALA A 59 4.29 -7.81 -16.56
CA ALA A 59 3.75 -8.99 -15.91
C ALA A 59 2.70 -9.69 -16.80
N ILE A 60 2.28 -10.90 -16.44
CA ILE A 60 1.25 -11.63 -17.18
C ILE A 60 -0.13 -11.21 -16.70
N SER A 61 -1.08 -11.01 -17.61
CA SER A 61 -2.47 -10.69 -17.27
C SER A 61 -3.12 -11.73 -16.33
N ASP A 62 -3.92 -11.28 -15.37
CA ASP A 62 -4.76 -12.12 -14.48
C ASP A 62 -5.90 -12.81 -15.28
N GLU A 63 -6.25 -12.29 -16.47
CA GLU A 63 -7.28 -12.86 -17.36
C GLU A 63 -6.80 -14.09 -18.15
N GLU A 64 -5.49 -14.37 -18.18
CA GLU A 64 -4.93 -15.49 -18.93
C GLU A 64 -5.08 -16.81 -18.16
N GLY A 65 -5.93 -17.70 -18.69
CA GLY A 65 -6.14 -19.05 -18.17
C GLY A 65 -4.88 -19.94 -18.19
N PRO A 66 -4.89 -21.06 -17.46
CA PRO A 66 -3.76 -21.99 -17.43
C PRO A 66 -3.56 -22.66 -18.81
N GLY A 67 -2.31 -22.85 -19.23
CA GLY A 67 -1.96 -23.72 -20.37
C GLY A 67 -1.18 -23.07 -21.51
N LYS A 68 -1.14 -21.74 -21.60
CA LYS A 68 -0.28 -21.04 -22.57
C LYS A 68 1.15 -20.88 -22.06
N SER A 69 2.11 -20.86 -22.99
CA SER A 69 3.49 -20.53 -22.68
C SER A 69 3.59 -19.09 -22.16
N ILE A 70 4.63 -18.78 -21.39
CA ILE A 70 4.85 -17.42 -20.86
C ILE A 70 4.92 -16.41 -22.02
N LEU A 71 5.55 -16.79 -23.15
CA LEU A 71 5.75 -15.93 -24.31
C LEU A 71 4.45 -15.64 -25.07
N ASP A 72 3.50 -16.59 -25.06
CA ASP A 72 2.22 -16.48 -25.78
C ASP A 72 1.09 -15.89 -24.92
N SER A 73 1.39 -15.50 -23.68
CA SER A 73 0.42 -14.92 -22.75
C SER A 73 0.28 -13.41 -22.99
N LYS A 74 -0.93 -12.85 -22.81
CA LYS A 74 -1.12 -11.40 -22.74
C LYS A 74 -0.32 -10.83 -21.57
N HIS A 75 0.49 -9.82 -21.85
CA HIS A 75 1.26 -9.09 -20.84
C HIS A 75 0.63 -7.73 -20.55
N VAL A 76 0.82 -7.25 -19.33
CA VAL A 76 0.34 -5.96 -18.83
C VAL A 76 1.51 -5.28 -18.14
N GLU A 77 1.74 -4.01 -18.46
CA GLU A 77 2.70 -3.18 -17.74
C GLU A 77 2.09 -2.75 -16.40
N VAL A 78 2.82 -2.99 -15.32
CA VAL A 78 2.39 -2.68 -13.96
C VAL A 78 3.48 -1.92 -13.22
N ILE A 79 3.07 -1.01 -12.35
CA ILE A 79 3.96 -0.29 -11.44
C ILE A 79 4.14 -1.11 -10.17
N LEU A 80 5.39 -1.44 -9.83
CA LEU A 80 5.74 -2.18 -8.62
C LEU A 80 6.65 -1.35 -7.72
N THR A 81 6.30 -1.25 -6.44
CA THR A 81 7.09 -0.54 -5.42
C THR A 81 8.06 -1.52 -4.76
N LEU A 82 9.34 -1.43 -5.12
CA LEU A 82 10.39 -2.29 -4.57
C LEU A 82 11.08 -1.68 -3.34
N ASP A 83 10.98 -0.37 -3.17
CA ASP A 83 11.56 0.37 -2.06
C ASP A 83 10.58 1.47 -1.63
N ALA A 84 10.11 1.38 -0.38
CA ALA A 84 9.32 2.41 0.27
C ALA A 84 10.05 2.89 1.55
N PRO A 85 9.94 4.19 1.91
CA PRO A 85 10.64 4.74 3.08
C PRO A 85 10.38 3.98 4.39
N GLU A 86 9.20 3.38 4.51
CA GLU A 86 8.71 2.62 5.67
C GLU A 86 9.18 1.15 5.72
N ASP A 87 9.81 0.64 4.66
CA ASP A 87 10.29 -0.74 4.64
C ASP A 87 11.45 -0.96 5.64
N MET A 88 12.27 0.07 5.87
CA MET A 88 13.39 0.01 6.81
C MET A 88 12.95 -0.25 8.24
N ASP A 89 11.77 0.23 8.66
CA ASP A 89 11.22 -0.07 9.99
C ASP A 89 10.99 -1.58 10.18
N VAL A 90 10.59 -2.29 9.10
CA VAL A 90 10.37 -3.74 9.12
C VAL A 90 11.71 -4.46 9.22
N TYR A 91 12.72 -3.99 8.49
CA TYR A 91 14.08 -4.54 8.54
C TYR A 91 14.71 -4.37 9.93
N GLU A 92 14.65 -3.18 10.51
CA GLU A 92 15.21 -2.89 11.84
C GLU A 92 14.60 -3.78 12.92
N LYS A 93 13.28 -4.00 12.86
CA LYS A 93 12.55 -4.77 13.88
C LYS A 93 12.62 -6.28 13.70
N PHE A 94 12.58 -6.76 12.46
CA PHE A 94 12.32 -8.17 12.16
C PHE A 94 13.37 -8.81 11.24
N GLY A 95 14.36 -8.05 10.79
CA GLY A 95 15.49 -8.51 9.99
C GLY A 95 15.15 -8.71 8.50
N LEU A 96 16.17 -9.15 7.75
CA LEU A 96 16.16 -9.20 6.29
C LEU A 96 15.07 -10.12 5.70
N SER A 97 14.73 -11.21 6.40
CA SER A 97 13.69 -12.12 5.95
C SER A 97 12.30 -11.47 5.97
N ALA A 98 12.00 -10.71 7.02
CA ALA A 98 10.76 -9.95 7.13
C ALA A 98 10.71 -8.79 6.14
N TYR A 99 11.82 -8.08 5.95
CA TYR A 99 11.96 -7.03 4.94
C TYR A 99 11.59 -7.53 3.54
N ARG A 100 12.21 -8.62 3.09
CA ARG A 100 11.91 -9.24 1.80
C ARG A 100 10.45 -9.70 1.70
N GLN A 101 9.93 -10.31 2.76
CA GLN A 101 8.54 -10.78 2.81
C GLN A 101 7.54 -9.63 2.69
N HIS A 102 7.85 -8.50 3.31
CA HIS A 102 7.03 -7.30 3.24
C HIS A 102 6.95 -6.76 1.80
N ILE A 103 8.10 -6.62 1.12
CA ILE A 103 8.16 -6.21 -0.29
C ILE A 103 7.44 -7.23 -1.19
N LEU A 104 7.61 -8.54 -0.94
CA LEU A 104 6.95 -9.61 -1.70
C LEU A 104 5.42 -9.47 -1.66
N LEU A 105 4.83 -9.27 -0.47
CA LEU A 105 3.38 -9.07 -0.35
C LEU A 105 2.91 -7.81 -1.07
N ARG A 106 3.69 -6.72 -0.98
CA ARG A 106 3.39 -5.45 -1.64
C ARG A 106 3.33 -5.61 -3.16
N ILE A 107 4.42 -6.05 -3.79
CA ILE A 107 4.52 -6.11 -5.27
C ILE A 107 3.56 -7.13 -5.89
N THR A 108 3.29 -8.24 -5.19
CA THR A 108 2.33 -9.23 -5.70
C THR A 108 0.91 -8.67 -5.69
N GLN A 109 0.56 -7.92 -4.64
CA GLN A 109 -0.73 -7.25 -4.57
C GLN A 109 -0.85 -6.12 -5.59
N GLU A 110 0.19 -5.28 -5.75
CA GLU A 110 0.20 -4.19 -6.73
C GLU A 110 0.03 -4.72 -8.16
N ALA A 111 0.69 -5.84 -8.50
CA ALA A 111 0.47 -6.50 -9.79
C ALA A 111 -1.00 -6.92 -9.96
N ARG A 112 -1.58 -7.58 -8.95
CA ARG A 112 -2.98 -8.04 -8.99
C ARG A 112 -3.96 -6.88 -9.09
N ASP A 113 -3.70 -5.78 -8.37
CA ASP A 113 -4.51 -4.57 -8.39
C ASP A 113 -4.52 -3.92 -9.79
N GLN A 114 -3.49 -4.18 -10.59
CA GLN A 114 -3.34 -3.75 -11.99
C GLN A 114 -3.65 -4.88 -13.00
N ASN A 115 -4.44 -5.88 -12.58
CA ASN A 115 -4.87 -7.01 -13.42
C ASN A 115 -3.73 -7.86 -13.97
N ALA A 116 -2.63 -7.99 -13.24
CA ALA A 116 -1.51 -8.85 -13.59
C ALA A 116 -1.07 -9.75 -12.44
N LEU A 117 -0.34 -10.82 -12.77
CA LEU A 117 0.20 -11.76 -11.81
C LEU A 117 1.68 -11.97 -12.04
N LEU A 118 2.42 -11.99 -10.93
CA LEU A 118 3.83 -12.37 -10.92
C LEU A 118 3.98 -13.89 -10.84
N THR A 119 5.04 -14.41 -11.44
CA THR A 119 5.50 -15.79 -11.27
C THR A 119 6.57 -15.87 -10.17
N ILE A 120 6.87 -17.10 -9.72
CA ILE A 120 8.02 -17.31 -8.81
C ILE A 120 9.34 -16.87 -9.48
N LYS A 121 9.47 -16.99 -10.80
CA LYS A 121 10.66 -16.53 -11.53
C LYS A 121 10.80 -15.01 -11.46
N ASP A 122 9.69 -14.27 -11.58
CA ASP A 122 9.68 -12.82 -11.42
C ASP A 122 10.11 -12.43 -10.01
N LEU A 123 9.57 -13.09 -8.98
CA LEU A 123 9.97 -12.83 -7.59
C LEU A 123 11.46 -13.09 -7.34
N VAL A 124 12.02 -14.16 -7.90
CA VAL A 124 13.47 -14.44 -7.84
C VAL A 124 14.26 -13.28 -8.46
N LYS A 125 13.83 -12.77 -9.62
CA LYS A 125 14.48 -11.68 -10.35
C LYS A 125 14.36 -10.33 -9.63
N LEU A 126 13.18 -10.02 -9.10
CA LEU A 126 12.84 -8.75 -8.45
C LEU A 126 13.48 -8.65 -7.06
N LEU A 127 13.33 -9.70 -6.25
CA LEU A 127 13.81 -9.71 -4.85
C LEU A 127 15.24 -10.23 -4.70
N LYS A 128 15.93 -10.52 -5.83
CA LYS A 128 17.30 -11.08 -5.89
C LYS A 128 17.51 -12.26 -4.93
N SER A 129 16.50 -13.11 -4.83
CA SER A 129 16.41 -14.17 -3.83
C SER A 129 16.29 -15.53 -4.49
N SER A 130 16.87 -16.56 -3.86
CA SER A 130 16.83 -17.91 -4.41
C SER A 130 15.40 -18.47 -4.49
N TYR A 131 15.18 -19.41 -5.41
CA TYR A 131 13.88 -20.10 -5.55
C TYR A 131 13.43 -20.78 -4.25
N SER A 132 14.35 -21.40 -3.51
CA SER A 132 14.06 -22.06 -2.23
C SER A 132 13.68 -21.05 -1.15
N THR A 133 14.30 -19.86 -1.14
CA THR A 133 13.92 -18.75 -0.26
C THR A 133 12.49 -18.30 -0.55
N ILE A 134 12.15 -18.03 -1.81
CA ILE A 134 10.80 -17.59 -2.19
C ILE A 134 9.76 -18.66 -1.81
N LYS A 135 10.02 -19.95 -2.06
CA LYS A 135 9.13 -21.03 -1.63
C LYS A 135 8.91 -21.07 -0.12
N ARG A 136 9.96 -20.82 0.68
CA ARG A 136 9.85 -20.76 2.14
C ARG A 136 8.99 -19.59 2.59
N ASP A 137 9.12 -18.44 1.95
CA ASP A 137 8.30 -17.26 2.23
C ASP A 137 6.83 -17.51 1.87
N LEU A 138 6.54 -18.12 0.71
CA LEU A 138 5.18 -18.50 0.32
C LEU A 138 4.54 -19.50 1.29
N LYS A 139 5.31 -20.48 1.79
CA LYS A 139 4.86 -21.40 2.83
C LYS A 139 4.55 -20.65 4.13
N TYR A 140 5.42 -19.74 4.54
CA TYR A 140 5.24 -18.91 5.73
C TYR A 140 3.94 -18.08 5.68
N PHE A 141 3.62 -17.48 4.53
CA PHE A 141 2.36 -16.74 4.36
C PHE A 141 1.14 -17.64 4.43
N ARG A 142 1.18 -18.80 3.75
CA ARG A 142 0.09 -19.78 3.76
C ARG A 142 -0.23 -20.25 5.17
N GLU A 143 0.78 -20.56 5.98
CA GLU A 143 0.62 -20.99 7.38
C GLU A 143 -0.03 -19.93 8.27
N ARG A 144 0.05 -18.65 7.87
CA ARG A 144 -0.56 -17.51 8.57
C ARG A 144 -1.87 -17.04 7.94
N GLY A 145 -2.38 -17.76 6.94
CA GLY A 145 -3.58 -17.36 6.21
C GLY A 145 -3.42 -16.06 5.40
N LEU A 146 -2.17 -15.68 5.09
CA LEU A 146 -1.89 -14.55 4.21
C LEU A 146 -1.86 -15.05 2.76
N TYR A 147 -2.68 -14.42 1.93
CA TYR A 147 -2.81 -14.76 0.52
C TYR A 147 -1.75 -14.03 -0.32
N VAL A 148 -1.14 -14.75 -1.26
CA VAL A 148 -0.16 -14.20 -2.20
C VAL A 148 -0.64 -14.47 -3.63
N PRO A 149 -1.04 -13.44 -4.39
CA PRO A 149 -1.54 -13.61 -5.75
C PRO A 149 -0.39 -13.87 -6.72
N LEU A 150 -0.17 -15.15 -7.06
CA LEU A 150 0.82 -15.57 -8.04
C LEU A 150 0.19 -16.38 -9.17
N ARG A 151 0.76 -16.25 -10.36
CA ARG A 151 0.42 -17.10 -11.50
C ARG A 151 0.70 -18.56 -11.15
N GLY A 152 -0.32 -19.41 -11.29
CA GLY A 152 -0.28 -20.84 -10.94
C GLY A 152 -0.69 -21.19 -9.50
N ILE A 153 -0.93 -20.19 -8.63
CA ILE A 153 -1.50 -20.37 -7.28
C ILE A 153 -2.98 -19.96 -7.25
N ILE A 154 -3.49 -19.28 -8.28
CA ILE A 154 -4.92 -18.99 -8.44
C ILE A 154 -5.65 -20.26 -8.88
N LYS A 155 -5.80 -21.20 -7.96
CA LYS A 155 -6.83 -22.24 -8.00
C LYS A 155 -7.61 -22.14 -6.68
N ASP A 156 -8.87 -21.74 -6.80
CA ASP A 156 -9.97 -22.06 -5.87
C ASP A 156 -9.94 -21.51 -4.43
N ILE A 157 -9.31 -20.36 -4.14
CA ILE A 157 -9.41 -19.74 -2.81
C ILE A 157 -9.73 -18.24 -2.95
N GLY A 158 -10.71 -17.79 -2.15
CA GLY A 158 -11.44 -16.52 -2.28
C GLY A 158 -10.60 -15.24 -2.31
N PRO A 159 -11.25 -14.12 -2.65
CA PRO A 159 -10.61 -12.95 -3.26
C PRO A 159 -9.88 -12.01 -2.29
N SER A 160 -9.75 -12.33 -1.00
CA SER A 160 -9.36 -11.33 -0.01
C SER A 160 -7.87 -10.95 -0.08
N SER A 161 -7.60 -9.66 -0.32
CA SER A 161 -6.29 -9.04 -0.16
C SER A 161 -5.77 -9.17 1.26
N HIS A 162 -4.45 -9.24 1.41
CA HIS A 162 -3.79 -9.12 2.71
C HIS A 162 -4.13 -7.79 3.42
N LYS A 163 -4.40 -6.71 2.67
CA LYS A 163 -4.83 -5.41 3.21
C LYS A 163 -6.18 -5.53 3.91
N SER A 164 -7.15 -6.19 3.27
CA SER A 164 -8.47 -6.49 3.83
C SER A 164 -8.37 -7.40 5.04
N LYS A 165 -7.41 -8.33 5.06
CA LYS A 165 -7.13 -9.17 6.24
C LYS A 165 -6.59 -8.38 7.42
N ILE A 166 -5.67 -7.44 7.18
CA ILE A 166 -5.14 -6.54 8.21
C ILE A 166 -6.26 -5.72 8.85
N VAL A 167 -7.12 -5.13 8.01
CA VAL A 167 -8.28 -4.37 8.49
C VAL A 167 -9.26 -5.27 9.25
N GLU A 168 -9.53 -6.49 8.76
CA GLU A 168 -10.40 -7.46 9.45
C GLU A 168 -9.85 -7.79 10.85
N LEU A 169 -8.53 -7.98 11.01
CA LEU A 169 -7.92 -8.19 12.33
C LEU A 169 -8.14 -6.97 13.24
N TYR A 170 -7.99 -5.75 12.71
CA TYR A 170 -8.23 -4.55 13.50
C TYR A 170 -9.70 -4.42 13.96
N VAL A 171 -10.66 -4.69 13.05
CA VAL A 171 -12.09 -4.69 13.37
C VAL A 171 -12.44 -5.73 14.43
N LYS A 172 -11.74 -6.88 14.44
CA LYS A 172 -11.87 -7.92 15.48
C LYS A 172 -11.26 -7.55 16.84
N GLY A 173 -10.68 -6.36 16.98
CA GLY A 173 -10.16 -5.84 18.24
C GLY A 173 -8.66 -6.05 18.46
N TYR A 174 -7.93 -6.56 17.48
CA TYR A 174 -6.47 -6.64 17.58
C TYR A 174 -5.84 -5.25 17.50
N THR A 175 -4.82 -5.01 18.32
CA THR A 175 -4.07 -3.75 18.31
C THR A 175 -3.13 -3.68 17.11
N SER A 176 -2.78 -2.46 16.67
CA SER A 176 -1.84 -2.26 15.54
C SER A 176 -0.48 -2.93 15.78
N THR A 177 -0.03 -3.05 17.03
CA THR A 177 1.22 -3.72 17.39
C THR A 177 1.12 -5.25 17.29
N GLU A 178 0.00 -5.85 17.67
CA GLU A 178 -0.29 -7.27 17.47
C GLU A 178 -0.40 -7.61 15.98
N ILE A 179 -1.05 -6.74 15.20
CA ILE A 179 -1.15 -6.87 13.74
C ILE A 179 0.23 -6.75 13.10
N GLN A 180 1.06 -5.80 13.51
CA GLN A 180 2.46 -5.69 13.04
C GLN A 180 3.24 -6.98 13.30
N ARG A 181 3.15 -7.56 14.51
CA ARG A 181 3.86 -8.80 14.87
C ARG A 181 3.36 -10.02 14.07
N SER A 182 2.07 -10.08 13.77
CA SER A 182 1.47 -11.21 13.05
C SER A 182 1.65 -11.11 11.53
N THR A 183 1.65 -9.90 10.97
CA THR A 183 1.63 -9.68 9.51
C THR A 183 2.93 -9.13 8.94
N ARG A 184 3.89 -8.67 9.77
CA ARG A 184 5.16 -8.05 9.37
C ARG A 184 5.02 -6.79 8.51
N HIS A 185 3.97 -6.01 8.76
CA HIS A 185 3.79 -4.68 8.16
C HIS A 185 4.33 -3.59 9.10
N SER A 186 4.76 -2.46 8.52
CA SER A 186 5.04 -1.25 9.30
C SER A 186 3.75 -0.75 9.97
N LEU A 187 3.89 -0.01 11.08
CA LEU A 187 2.72 0.59 11.74
C LEU A 187 2.06 1.62 10.82
N GLN A 188 2.89 2.39 10.09
CA GLN A 188 2.42 3.39 9.14
C GLN A 188 1.56 2.78 8.02
N SER A 189 1.95 1.63 7.46
CA SER A 189 1.15 0.89 6.49
C SER A 189 -0.18 0.41 7.08
N ILE A 190 -0.16 -0.13 8.31
CA ILE A 190 -1.37 -0.60 9.00
C ILE A 190 -2.35 0.56 9.23
N GLU A 191 -1.85 1.69 9.75
CA GLU A 191 -2.65 2.90 9.99
C GLU A 191 -3.25 3.45 8.69
N ARG A 192 -2.48 3.45 7.60
CA ARG A 192 -2.97 3.83 6.27
C ARG A 192 -4.14 2.94 5.84
N TYR A 193 -4.02 1.61 5.95
CA TYR A 193 -5.09 0.68 5.59
C TYR A 193 -6.36 0.87 6.43
N ILE A 194 -6.21 1.11 7.74
CA ILE A 194 -7.33 1.41 8.64
C ILE A 194 -8.01 2.72 8.24
N LYS A 195 -7.24 3.76 7.90
CA LYS A 195 -7.76 5.06 7.47
C LYS A 195 -8.50 4.95 6.13
N ASP A 196 -7.95 4.21 5.17
CA ASP A 196 -8.56 3.98 3.87
C ASP A 196 -9.88 3.21 4.03
N PHE A 197 -9.91 2.18 4.87
CA PHE A 197 -11.14 1.45 5.19
C PHE A 197 -12.22 2.34 5.81
N SER A 198 -11.83 3.20 6.74
CA SER A 198 -12.75 4.13 7.41
C SER A 198 -13.38 5.11 6.40
N ARG A 199 -12.57 5.65 5.49
CA ARG A 199 -13.04 6.50 4.38
C ARG A 199 -14.00 5.76 3.46
N VAL A 200 -13.67 4.53 3.07
CA VAL A 200 -14.56 3.68 2.24
C VAL A 200 -15.87 3.43 2.96
N SER A 201 -15.85 3.15 4.27
CA SER A 201 -17.05 2.89 5.06
C SER A 201 -17.98 4.11 5.12
N ILE A 202 -17.43 5.31 5.33
CA ILE A 202 -18.19 6.57 5.31
C ILE A 202 -18.84 6.80 3.94
N LEU A 203 -18.06 6.69 2.87
CA LEU A 203 -18.58 6.95 1.52
C LEU A 203 -19.61 5.90 1.10
N THR A 204 -19.45 4.66 1.56
CA THR A 204 -20.43 3.58 1.34
C THR A 204 -21.72 3.83 2.10
N GLN A 205 -21.68 4.39 3.32
CA GLN A 205 -22.90 4.82 4.03
C GLN A 205 -23.63 5.95 3.31
N ARG A 206 -22.92 6.77 2.54
CA ARG A 206 -23.48 7.86 1.72
C ARG A 206 -23.94 7.41 0.33
N GLU A 207 -23.90 6.10 0.06
CA GLU A 207 -24.31 5.51 -1.22
C GLU A 207 -23.51 6.04 -2.42
N GLU A 208 -22.25 6.42 -2.20
CA GLU A 208 -21.35 6.85 -3.28
C GLU A 208 -21.00 5.69 -4.23
N SER A 209 -20.77 6.02 -5.50
CA SER A 209 -20.39 5.02 -6.50
C SER A 209 -18.98 4.47 -6.25
N ILE A 210 -18.74 3.23 -6.66
CA ILE A 210 -17.42 2.59 -6.53
C ILE A 210 -16.33 3.43 -7.22
N ASP A 211 -16.62 4.00 -8.39
CA ASP A 211 -15.70 4.87 -9.12
C ASP A 211 -15.36 6.14 -8.35
N ASN A 212 -16.34 6.79 -7.72
CA ASN A 212 -16.11 7.97 -6.89
C ASN A 212 -15.25 7.62 -5.67
N ILE A 213 -15.56 6.51 -4.99
CA ILE A 213 -14.80 6.05 -3.83
C ILE A 213 -13.35 5.77 -4.21
N ARG A 214 -13.14 5.11 -5.36
CA ARG A 214 -11.81 4.82 -5.91
C ARG A 214 -10.99 6.10 -6.09
N LEU A 215 -11.60 7.12 -6.70
CA LEU A 215 -10.95 8.42 -6.95
C LEU A 215 -10.67 9.21 -5.67
N ILE A 216 -11.61 9.22 -4.72
CA ILE A 216 -11.48 9.98 -3.47
C ILE A 216 -10.42 9.36 -2.54
N VAL A 217 -10.42 8.03 -2.42
CA VAL A 217 -9.54 7.33 -1.48
C VAL A 217 -8.18 7.03 -2.11
N GLY A 218 -8.09 6.91 -3.44
CA GLY A 218 -6.84 6.64 -4.16
C GLY A 218 -6.39 5.18 -4.04
N ILE A 219 -7.35 4.23 -4.03
CA ILE A 219 -7.09 2.79 -3.96
C ILE A 219 -7.69 2.05 -5.16
N SER A 220 -7.38 0.77 -5.35
CA SER A 220 -7.90 -0.01 -6.48
C SER A 220 -9.39 -0.29 -6.34
N GLU A 221 -10.11 -0.43 -7.46
CA GLU A 221 -11.53 -0.83 -7.46
C GLU A 221 -11.77 -2.13 -6.69
N ARG A 222 -10.83 -3.08 -6.84
CA ARG A 222 -10.86 -4.35 -6.14
C ARG A 222 -10.80 -4.16 -4.63
N LEU A 223 -9.88 -3.32 -4.14
CA LEU A 223 -9.77 -3.05 -2.71
C LEU A 223 -10.99 -2.31 -2.17
N VAL A 224 -11.59 -1.39 -2.94
CA VAL A 224 -12.86 -0.74 -2.58
C VAL A 224 -13.95 -1.80 -2.35
N LYS A 225 -14.13 -2.73 -3.30
CA LYS A 225 -15.13 -3.80 -3.18
C LYS A 225 -14.88 -4.68 -1.95
N GLU A 226 -13.63 -5.08 -1.72
CA GLU A 226 -13.28 -5.88 -0.54
C GLU A 226 -13.55 -5.15 0.78
N TYR A 227 -13.27 -3.85 0.84
CA TYR A 227 -13.57 -3.02 2.01
C TYR A 227 -15.07 -2.81 2.20
N GLN A 228 -15.85 -2.68 1.11
CA GLN A 228 -17.31 -2.61 1.17
C GLN A 228 -17.91 -3.93 1.68
N GLU A 229 -17.46 -5.07 1.17
CA GLU A 229 -17.87 -6.39 1.67
C GLU A 229 -17.54 -6.56 3.16
N LEU A 230 -16.34 -6.14 3.57
CA LEU A 230 -15.91 -6.18 4.96
C LEU A 230 -16.76 -5.26 5.85
N PHE A 231 -17.08 -4.06 5.37
CA PHE A 231 -17.94 -3.11 6.06
C PHE A 231 -19.36 -3.68 6.22
N LEU A 232 -19.99 -4.16 5.14
CA LEU A 232 -21.33 -4.73 5.19
C LEU A 232 -21.42 -5.95 6.11
N LYS A 233 -20.37 -6.78 6.14
CA LYS A 233 -20.28 -7.94 7.04
C LYS A 233 -20.31 -7.55 8.52
N TYR A 234 -19.67 -6.43 8.89
CA TYR A 234 -19.49 -6.03 10.29
C TYR A 234 -20.35 -4.85 10.74
N LYS A 235 -21.05 -4.17 9.81
CA LYS A 235 -21.98 -3.07 10.11
C LYS A 235 -23.13 -3.52 11.01
N ASP A 236 -23.67 -4.71 10.75
CA ASP A 236 -24.80 -5.29 11.49
C ASP A 236 -24.43 -6.62 12.19
N GLY A 237 -23.13 -6.93 12.24
CA GLY A 237 -22.60 -8.18 12.79
C GLY A 237 -21.84 -8.01 14.10
N ASP A 238 -21.11 -9.06 14.48
CA ASP A 238 -20.18 -9.02 15.62
C ASP A 238 -19.13 -7.93 15.38
N HIS A 239 -18.82 -7.11 16.39
CA HIS A 239 -17.91 -5.95 16.28
C HIS A 239 -18.47 -4.66 15.62
N LYS A 240 -19.79 -4.53 15.48
CA LYS A 240 -20.45 -3.27 15.04
C LYS A 240 -19.91 -2.01 15.71
N GLN A 241 -19.79 -2.03 17.04
CA GLN A 241 -19.28 -0.88 17.83
C GLN A 241 -17.90 -0.42 17.36
N ARG A 242 -17.03 -1.35 16.96
CA ARG A 242 -15.67 -1.04 16.49
C ARG A 242 -15.68 -0.35 15.12
N VAL A 243 -16.62 -0.73 14.26
CA VAL A 243 -16.82 -0.09 12.95
C VAL A 243 -17.42 1.31 13.12
N GLU A 244 -18.37 1.48 14.05
CA GLU A 244 -18.94 2.79 14.39
C GLU A 244 -17.87 3.73 14.96
N GLU A 245 -17.04 3.27 15.89
CA GLU A 245 -15.89 4.02 16.41
C GLU A 245 -14.94 4.48 15.31
N LEU A 246 -14.65 3.64 14.31
CA LEU A 246 -13.77 3.99 13.20
C LEU A 246 -14.36 5.11 12.33
N ILE A 247 -15.67 5.08 12.11
CA ILE A 247 -16.39 6.10 11.34
C ILE A 247 -16.41 7.43 12.10
N ASP A 248 -16.72 7.38 13.40
CA ASP A 248 -16.82 8.57 14.25
C ASP A 248 -15.45 9.24 14.46
N ASN A 249 -14.37 8.47 14.60
CA ASN A 249 -13.04 9.04 14.76
C ASN A 249 -12.53 9.77 13.50
N VAL A 250 -13.03 9.40 12.31
CA VAL A 250 -12.68 10.07 11.05
C VAL A 250 -13.53 11.32 10.80
N THR A 251 -14.79 11.35 11.26
CA THR A 251 -15.66 12.52 11.14
C THR A 251 -15.23 13.70 12.04
N VAL A 252 -14.44 13.44 13.10
CA VAL A 252 -13.90 14.49 14.00
C VAL A 252 -12.76 15.30 13.35
N TYR A 253 -12.23 14.89 12.19
CA TYR A 253 -11.28 15.72 11.44
C TYR A 253 -12.03 16.71 10.54
N ASP A 254 -12.55 17.78 11.13
CA ASP A 254 -12.97 18.97 10.37
C ASP A 254 -11.79 19.45 9.53
N SER A 255 -12.00 19.59 8.22
CA SER A 255 -11.02 20.23 7.35
C SER A 255 -10.67 21.61 7.92
N PRO A 256 -9.38 21.98 8.03
CA PRO A 256 -8.98 23.34 8.42
C PRO A 256 -9.30 24.41 7.36
N MET A 257 -10.17 24.12 6.39
CA MET A 257 -10.62 25.06 5.37
C MET A 257 -12.13 25.20 5.40
N SER A 258 -12.62 25.97 6.37
CA SER A 258 -13.85 26.73 6.13
C SER A 258 -13.53 27.76 5.04
N PHE A 259 -13.95 27.51 3.80
CA PHE A 259 -14.11 28.61 2.86
C PHE A 259 -15.15 29.55 3.47
N LYS A 260 -14.71 30.67 4.04
CA LYS A 260 -15.60 31.77 4.40
C LYS A 260 -16.39 32.12 3.15
N LYS A 261 -17.70 31.85 3.16
CA LYS A 261 -18.66 32.51 2.27
C LYS A 261 -18.44 34.01 2.46
N ASN A 262 -17.89 34.68 1.45
CA ASN A 262 -17.96 36.13 1.36
C ASN A 262 -19.43 36.49 1.17
N THR A 263 -20.12 36.76 2.27
CA THR A 263 -21.38 37.47 2.31
C THR A 263 -21.13 38.89 1.79
N GLY A 264 -21.99 39.33 0.89
CA GLY A 264 -21.74 40.43 -0.04
C GLY A 264 -21.38 41.76 0.59
N MET A 265 -20.58 42.53 -0.17
CA MET A 265 -20.52 43.97 -0.05
C MET A 265 -21.29 44.56 -1.22
N ARG A 266 -22.50 45.05 -0.94
CA ARG A 266 -23.21 45.99 -1.80
C ARG A 266 -22.42 47.31 -1.78
N MET A 267 -22.12 47.83 -2.97
CA MET A 267 -22.25 49.26 -3.27
C MET A 267 -22.96 49.37 -4.61
#